data_AF-A0A9N8MK77-F1
#
_entry.id   AF-A0A9N8MK77-F1
#
_cell.length_a   1.000
_cell.length_b   1.000
_cell.length_c   1.000
_cell.angle_alpha   90.00
_cell.angle_beta   90.00
_cell.angle_gamma   90.00
#
_symmetry.space_group_name_H-M   'P 1'
#
loop_
_entity.id
_entity.type
_entity.pdbx_description
1 polymer ?
#
loop_
_entity_poly.entity_id
_entity_poly.type
_entity_poly.pdbx_seq_one_letter_code
_entity_poly.pdbx_strand_id
1 'polypeptide(L)'
;MEIVAQHLQQEALHRTNAMERDYFGRSAFNRYYYATFLQVKTGLGGLRVEWSTMAHAGIPEVLRGTVQRELKQGRTRAQRASDQEVVALCSRALAAVADLAKLMEKGYATRVTADYHPEIPVDFSGGQSFKLNTIGVDDARAWPNRAQVLVGAITSAWKQVNA
;
A
#
# COMPACT_ATOMS: atom_id res chain seq x y z
N MET A 1 -4.63 -7.44 10.65
CA MET A 1 -4.00 -8.26 9.57
C MET A 1 -2.49 -8.31 9.71
N GLU A 2 -1.80 -7.21 10.06
CA GLU A 2 -0.34 -7.20 10.19
C GLU A 2 0.20 -8.18 11.25
N ILE A 3 -0.40 -8.25 12.43
CA ILE A 3 -0.01 -9.20 13.49
C ILE A 3 -0.06 -10.64 12.97
N VAL A 4 -1.10 -10.99 12.22
CA VAL A 4 -1.25 -12.33 11.62
C VAL A 4 -0.17 -12.56 10.56
N ALA A 5 0.14 -11.55 9.74
CA ALA A 5 1.21 -11.65 8.74
C ALA A 5 2.57 -11.90 9.38
N GLN A 6 2.89 -11.19 10.47
CA GLN A 6 4.12 -11.38 11.24
C GLN A 6 4.18 -12.78 11.85
N HIS A 7 3.09 -13.26 12.45
CA HIS A 7 3.04 -14.63 12.97
C HIS A 7 3.30 -15.68 11.88
N LEU A 8 2.64 -15.55 10.72
CA LEU A 8 2.84 -16.45 9.58
C LEU A 8 4.27 -16.39 9.02
N GLN A 9 4.89 -15.21 9.00
CA GLN A 9 6.29 -15.06 8.64
C GLN A 9 7.20 -15.83 9.61
N GLN A 10 6.95 -15.75 10.91
CA GLN A 10 7.72 -16.50 11.91
C GLN A 10 7.49 -18.00 11.74
N GLU A 11 6.25 -18.45 11.56
CA GLU A 11 5.97 -19.87 11.29
C GLU A 11 6.74 -20.36 10.05
N ALA A 12 6.71 -19.62 8.94
CA ALA A 12 7.42 -19.98 7.72
C ALA A 12 8.94 -20.16 7.92
N LEU A 13 9.55 -19.44 8.86
CA LEU A 13 10.96 -19.55 9.20
C LEU A 13 11.26 -20.75 10.12
N HIS A 14 10.33 -21.14 10.98
CA HIS A 14 10.50 -22.25 11.92
C HIS A 14 10.13 -23.62 11.34
N ARG A 15 9.35 -23.69 10.25
CA ARG A 15 9.02 -24.97 9.60
C ARG A 15 10.24 -25.60 8.94
N THR A 16 10.36 -26.92 9.05
CA THR A 16 11.40 -27.72 8.38
C THR A 16 10.91 -28.28 7.04
N ASN A 17 9.62 -28.57 6.93
CA ASN A 17 9.00 -29.05 5.70
C ASN A 17 8.90 -27.91 4.66
N ALA A 18 9.51 -28.11 3.48
CA ALA A 18 9.59 -27.08 2.44
C ALA A 18 8.21 -26.59 1.95
N MET A 19 7.23 -27.49 1.86
CA MET A 19 5.87 -27.16 1.41
C MET A 19 5.12 -26.33 2.47
N GLU A 20 5.24 -26.71 3.75
CA GLU A 20 4.67 -25.90 4.83
C GLU A 20 5.28 -24.50 4.86
N ARG A 21 6.61 -24.39 4.76
CA ARG A 21 7.31 -23.09 4.70
C ARG A 21 6.73 -22.20 3.61
N ASP A 22 6.56 -22.75 2.41
CA ASP A 22 6.00 -22.03 1.26
C ASP A 22 4.56 -21.56 1.54
N TYR A 23 3.68 -22.42 2.07
CA TYR A 23 2.30 -22.05 2.42
C TYR A 23 2.23 -20.92 3.45
N PHE A 24 3.02 -21.01 4.52
CA PHE A 24 3.08 -19.95 5.54
C PHE A 24 3.68 -18.66 4.97
N GLY A 25 4.73 -18.75 4.16
CA GLY A 25 5.41 -17.62 3.53
C GLY A 25 4.49 -16.84 2.59
N ARG A 26 3.79 -17.52 1.68
CA ARG A 26 2.79 -16.90 0.78
C ARG A 26 1.65 -16.25 1.57
N SER A 27 1.16 -16.95 2.58
CA SER A 27 0.10 -16.44 3.45
C SER A 27 0.55 -15.16 4.16
N ALA A 28 1.82 -15.06 4.59
CA ALA A 28 2.35 -13.82 5.18
C ALA A 28 2.28 -12.64 4.19
N PHE A 29 2.73 -12.82 2.94
CA PHE A 29 2.63 -11.78 1.90
C PHE A 29 1.18 -11.34 1.64
N ASN A 30 0.27 -12.30 1.54
CA ASN A 30 -1.17 -12.02 1.38
C ASN A 30 -1.68 -11.15 2.54
N ARG A 31 -1.35 -11.51 3.79
CA ARG A 31 -1.81 -10.79 4.98
C ARG A 31 -1.18 -9.40 5.12
N TYR A 32 0.08 -9.21 4.74
CA TYR A 32 0.69 -7.87 4.67
C TYR A 32 0.02 -6.98 3.63
N TYR A 33 -0.31 -7.52 2.45
CA TYR A 33 -1.07 -6.79 1.46
C TYR A 33 -2.46 -6.39 1.97
N TYR A 34 -3.20 -7.31 2.59
CA TYR A 34 -4.51 -6.98 3.17
C TYR A 34 -4.44 -5.94 4.29
N ALA A 35 -3.42 -6.00 5.15
CA ALA A 35 -3.19 -4.98 6.18
C ALA A 35 -3.03 -3.58 5.54
N THR A 36 -2.21 -3.51 4.48
CA THR A 36 -1.99 -2.29 3.70
C THR A 36 -3.28 -1.81 3.04
N PHE A 37 -3.98 -2.70 2.33
CA PHE A 37 -5.20 -2.39 1.59
C PHE A 37 -6.30 -1.84 2.50
N LEU A 38 -6.58 -2.48 3.64
CA LEU A 38 -7.63 -2.04 4.56
C LEU A 38 -7.33 -0.63 5.08
N GLN A 39 -6.06 -0.33 5.39
CA GLN A 39 -5.67 0.98 5.85
C GLN A 39 -5.84 2.06 4.78
N VAL A 40 -5.45 1.77 3.53
CA VAL A 40 -5.66 2.68 2.39
C VAL A 40 -7.16 2.90 2.14
N LYS A 41 -7.95 1.82 2.18
CA LYS A 41 -9.40 1.86 2.01
C LYS A 41 -10.09 2.74 3.06
N THR A 42 -9.71 2.60 4.33
CA THR A 42 -10.20 3.47 5.41
C THR A 42 -9.79 4.93 5.18
N GLY A 43 -8.52 5.17 4.83
CA GLY A 43 -7.99 6.50 4.56
C GLY A 43 -8.71 7.23 3.43
N LEU A 44 -8.86 6.57 2.28
CA LEU A 44 -9.59 7.10 1.14
C LEU A 44 -11.09 7.25 1.43
N GLY A 45 -11.68 6.32 2.19
CA GLY A 45 -13.06 6.43 2.67
C GLY A 45 -13.33 7.69 3.49
N GLY A 46 -12.32 8.18 4.22
CA GLY A 46 -12.39 9.46 4.93
C GLY A 46 -12.33 10.70 4.04
N LEU A 47 -11.90 10.56 2.78
CA LEU A 47 -11.92 11.65 1.79
C LEU A 47 -13.26 11.69 1.04
N ARG A 48 -13.75 10.50 0.64
CA ARG A 48 -15.07 10.29 0.04
C ARG A 48 -15.61 8.91 0.40
N VAL A 49 -16.86 8.85 0.85
CA VAL A 49 -17.46 7.61 1.39
C VAL A 49 -17.54 6.48 0.36
N GLU A 50 -17.73 6.80 -0.91
CA GLU A 50 -17.79 5.80 -1.99
C GLU A 50 -16.47 5.03 -2.17
N TRP A 51 -15.35 5.60 -1.71
CA TRP A 51 -14.05 4.91 -1.77
C TRP A 51 -13.86 3.89 -0.64
N SER A 52 -14.72 3.91 0.37
CA SER A 52 -14.71 2.96 1.48
C SER A 52 -15.18 1.55 1.09
N THR A 53 -15.72 1.34 -0.12
CA THR A 53 -16.19 0.04 -0.60
C THR A 53 -15.44 -0.46 -1.84
N MET A 54 -14.46 0.31 -2.33
CA MET A 54 -13.72 -0.01 -3.54
C MET A 54 -13.00 -1.37 -3.50
N ALA A 55 -12.93 -1.99 -4.68
CA ALA A 55 -12.11 -3.16 -4.94
C ALA A 55 -10.63 -2.80 -5.08
N HIS A 56 -9.77 -3.80 -4.81
CA HIS A 56 -8.30 -3.69 -4.86
C HIS A 56 -7.77 -3.00 -6.12
N ALA A 57 -8.23 -3.43 -7.30
CA ALA A 57 -7.76 -2.94 -8.59
C ALA A 57 -8.14 -1.47 -8.86
N GLY A 58 -9.19 -0.95 -8.24
CA GLY A 58 -9.66 0.43 -8.45
C GLY A 58 -8.88 1.49 -7.67
N ILE A 59 -8.10 1.10 -6.65
CA ILE A 59 -7.38 2.08 -5.81
C ILE A 59 -6.32 2.87 -6.60
N PRO A 60 -5.41 2.25 -7.37
CA PRO A 60 -4.42 3.00 -8.15
C PRO A 60 -5.05 3.96 -9.17
N GLU A 61 -6.18 3.57 -9.77
CA GLU A 61 -6.92 4.40 -10.72
C GLU A 61 -7.51 5.64 -10.05
N VAL A 62 -8.21 5.48 -8.92
CA VAL A 62 -8.77 6.62 -8.17
C VAL A 62 -7.69 7.58 -7.67
N LEU A 63 -6.56 7.03 -7.22
CA LEU A 63 -5.40 7.84 -6.81
C LEU A 63 -4.87 8.70 -7.96
N ARG A 64 -4.57 8.09 -9.12
CA ARG A 64 -4.00 8.81 -10.28
C ARG A 64 -4.99 9.66 -11.04
N GLY A 65 -6.27 9.32 -10.97
CA GLY A 65 -7.38 10.03 -11.57
C GLY A 65 -7.88 11.14 -10.64
N THR A 66 -8.94 10.83 -9.89
CA THR A 66 -9.69 11.82 -9.12
C THR A 66 -8.83 12.50 -8.06
N VAL A 67 -8.10 11.74 -7.24
CA VAL A 67 -7.34 12.35 -6.13
C VAL A 67 -6.25 13.29 -6.64
N GLN A 68 -5.46 12.83 -7.62
CA GLN A 68 -4.42 13.63 -8.25
C GLN A 68 -4.99 14.91 -8.88
N ARG A 69 -6.13 14.83 -9.56
CA ARG A 69 -6.76 15.98 -10.22
C ARG A 69 -7.19 17.05 -9.23
N GLU A 70 -7.88 16.66 -8.16
CA GLU A 70 -8.34 17.57 -7.10
C GLU A 70 -7.16 18.29 -6.42
N LEU A 71 -6.11 17.54 -6.08
CA LEU A 71 -4.89 18.12 -5.50
C LEU A 71 -4.17 19.08 -6.47
N LYS A 72 -4.13 18.77 -7.77
CA LYS A 72 -3.58 19.69 -8.78
C LYS A 72 -4.40 20.98 -8.87
N GLN A 73 -5.73 20.88 -8.86
CA GLN A 73 -6.62 22.04 -8.89
C GLN A 73 -6.49 22.88 -7.62
N GLY A 74 -6.43 22.25 -6.45
CA GLY A 74 -6.15 22.89 -5.17
C GLY A 74 -4.81 23.64 -5.16
N ARG A 75 -3.74 23.00 -5.66
CA ARG A 75 -2.43 23.64 -5.81
C ARG A 75 -2.49 24.88 -6.70
N THR A 76 -3.16 24.80 -7.85
CA THR A 76 -3.30 25.94 -8.77
C THR A 76 -4.08 27.10 -8.12
N ARG A 77 -5.12 26.80 -7.34
CA ARG A 77 -5.86 27.82 -6.56
C ARG A 77 -4.96 28.49 -5.52
N ALA A 78 -4.23 27.70 -4.74
CA ALA A 78 -3.27 28.20 -3.75
C ALA A 78 -2.17 29.07 -4.38
N GLN A 79 -1.64 28.67 -5.54
CA GLN A 79 -0.66 29.49 -6.28
C GLN A 79 -1.22 30.87 -6.65
N ARG A 80 -2.46 30.94 -7.12
CA ARG A 80 -3.13 32.22 -7.45
C ARG A 80 -3.36 33.08 -6.21
N ALA A 81 -3.61 32.45 -5.06
CA ALA A 81 -3.75 33.12 -3.78
C ALA A 81 -2.41 33.46 -3.09
N SER A 82 -1.27 33.08 -3.70
CA SER A 82 0.07 33.18 -3.09
C SER A 82 0.23 32.44 -1.76
N ASP A 83 -0.59 31.41 -1.52
CA ASP A 83 -0.51 30.54 -0.34
C ASP A 83 0.56 29.47 -0.53
N GLN A 84 1.80 29.79 -0.14
CA GLN A 84 2.94 28.90 -0.33
C GLN A 84 2.86 27.64 0.55
N GLU A 85 2.17 27.69 1.68
CA GLU A 85 2.02 26.55 2.58
C GLU A 85 1.16 25.46 1.91
N VAL A 86 -0.01 25.84 1.38
CA VAL A 86 -0.90 24.91 0.68
C VAL A 86 -0.27 24.41 -0.61
N VAL A 87 0.53 25.23 -1.31
CA VAL A 87 1.29 24.79 -2.49
C VAL A 87 2.30 23.69 -2.13
N ALA A 88 3.06 23.86 -1.05
CA ALA A 88 4.02 22.86 -0.59
C ALA A 88 3.30 21.58 -0.12
N LEU A 89 2.18 21.73 0.58
CA LEU A 89 1.37 20.61 1.04
C LEU A 89 0.81 19.78 -0.12
N CYS A 90 0.23 20.43 -1.13
CA CYS A 90 -0.27 19.75 -2.32
C CYS A 90 0.84 19.05 -3.11
N SER A 91 2.04 19.66 -3.19
CA SER A 91 3.17 19.05 -3.91
C SER A 91 3.66 17.77 -3.22
N ARG A 92 3.74 17.76 -1.89
CA ARG A 92 4.03 16.54 -1.11
C ARG A 92 2.94 15.48 -1.30
N ALA A 93 1.67 15.88 -1.24
CA ALA A 93 0.56 14.96 -1.45
C ALA A 93 0.54 14.35 -2.86
N LEU A 94 0.90 15.10 -3.90
CA LEU A 94 0.99 14.59 -5.27
C LEU A 94 2.10 13.53 -5.42
N ALA A 95 3.25 13.73 -4.76
CA ALA A 95 4.28 12.69 -4.69
C ALA A 95 3.74 11.45 -3.94
N ALA A 96 3.06 11.67 -2.81
CA ALA A 96 2.48 10.60 -2.02
C ALA A 96 1.40 9.79 -2.78
N VAL A 97 0.59 10.44 -3.62
CA VAL A 97 -0.37 9.79 -4.53
C VAL A 97 0.35 8.84 -5.48
N ALA A 98 1.42 9.29 -6.12
CA ALA A 98 2.18 8.47 -7.06
C ALA A 98 2.81 7.26 -6.38
N ASP A 99 3.39 7.45 -5.20
CA ASP A 99 4.03 6.39 -4.43
C ASP A 99 3.03 5.40 -3.85
N LEU A 100 1.86 5.88 -3.39
CA LEU A 100 0.81 5.02 -2.87
C LEU A 100 0.21 4.15 -3.98
N ALA A 101 -0.02 4.72 -5.16
CA ALA A 101 -0.53 3.96 -6.30
C ALA A 101 0.45 2.84 -6.70
N LYS A 102 1.75 3.14 -6.78
CA LYS A 102 2.80 2.13 -7.04
C LYS A 102 2.87 1.05 -5.95
N LEU A 103 2.77 1.45 -4.68
CA LEU A 103 2.76 0.53 -3.55
C LEU A 103 1.58 -0.46 -3.65
N MET A 104 0.39 0.05 -3.98
CA MET A 104 -0.81 -0.77 -4.10
C MET A 104 -0.77 -1.73 -5.29
N GLU A 105 -0.21 -1.32 -6.42
CA GLU A 105 0.01 -2.20 -7.57
C GLU A 105 1.02 -3.31 -7.26
N LYS A 106 2.17 -2.93 -6.69
CA LYS A 106 3.21 -3.87 -6.29
C LYS A 106 2.70 -4.90 -5.28
N GLY A 107 1.99 -4.43 -4.25
CA GLY A 107 1.40 -5.29 -3.24
C GLY A 107 0.33 -6.22 -3.83
N TYR A 108 -0.52 -5.71 -4.73
CA TYR A 108 -1.55 -6.51 -5.38
C TYR A 108 -0.95 -7.60 -6.27
N ALA A 109 0.05 -7.28 -7.08
CA ALA A 109 0.76 -8.24 -7.93
C ALA A 109 1.44 -9.33 -7.07
N THR A 110 2.03 -8.94 -5.93
CA THR A 110 2.62 -9.90 -4.98
C THR A 110 1.56 -10.81 -4.39
N ARG A 111 0.40 -10.28 -4.00
CA ARG A 111 -0.74 -11.08 -3.51
C ARG A 111 -1.28 -12.03 -4.58
N VAL A 112 -1.42 -11.58 -5.82
CA VAL A 112 -1.80 -12.45 -6.95
C VAL A 112 -0.82 -13.61 -7.10
N THR A 113 0.49 -13.33 -7.03
CA THR A 113 1.54 -14.35 -7.06
C THR A 113 1.39 -15.34 -5.90
N ALA A 114 1.19 -14.83 -4.68
CA ALA A 114 1.02 -15.65 -3.50
C ALA A 114 -0.20 -16.58 -3.60
N ASP A 115 -1.33 -16.08 -4.13
CA ASP A 115 -2.60 -16.80 -4.12
C ASP A 115 -2.79 -17.75 -5.31
N TYR A 116 -2.22 -17.44 -6.48
CA TYR A 116 -2.58 -18.11 -7.73
C TYR A 116 -1.41 -18.66 -8.54
N HIS A 117 -0.17 -18.43 -8.11
CA HIS A 117 1.04 -18.87 -8.84
C HIS A 117 1.90 -19.81 -7.98
N PRO A 118 1.43 -21.03 -7.68
CA PRO A 118 2.17 -22.01 -6.87
C PRO A 118 3.49 -22.45 -7.53
N GLU A 119 3.61 -22.34 -8.84
CA GLU A 119 4.82 -22.63 -9.60
C GLU A 119 5.98 -21.66 -9.31
N ILE A 120 5.72 -20.52 -8.66
CA ILE A 120 6.73 -19.54 -8.24
C ILE A 120 6.97 -19.69 -6.74
N PRO A 121 7.88 -20.56 -6.27
CA PRO A 121 8.06 -20.83 -4.84
C PRO A 121 8.61 -19.62 -4.08
N VAL A 122 8.33 -19.58 -2.77
CA VAL A 122 9.01 -18.67 -1.84
C VAL A 122 10.47 -19.09 -1.72
N ASP A 123 11.37 -18.13 -1.93
CA ASP A 123 12.81 -18.32 -1.81
C ASP A 123 13.28 -17.99 -0.39
N PHE A 124 13.75 -19.03 0.31
CA PHE A 124 14.28 -18.96 1.67
C PHE A 124 15.82 -18.95 1.74
N SER A 125 16.53 -18.68 0.63
CA SER A 125 17.99 -18.63 0.62
C SER A 125 18.58 -17.49 1.48
N GLY A 126 17.74 -16.55 1.94
CA GLY A 126 18.11 -15.40 2.77
C GLY A 126 18.26 -15.70 4.27
N GLY A 127 18.20 -16.96 4.70
CA GLY A 127 18.35 -17.35 6.11
C GLY A 127 17.15 -16.94 6.95
N GLN A 128 17.25 -15.80 7.65
CA GLN A 128 16.19 -15.25 8.52
C GLN A 128 15.17 -14.38 7.77
N SER A 129 15.28 -14.31 6.45
CA SER A 129 14.35 -13.62 5.57
C SER A 129 14.07 -14.47 4.33
N PHE A 130 12.98 -14.17 3.65
CA PHE A 130 12.57 -14.84 2.44
C PHE A 130 11.94 -13.85 1.47
N LYS A 131 11.84 -14.24 0.21
CA LYS A 131 11.22 -13.44 -0.84
C LYS A 131 10.25 -14.26 -1.67
N LEU A 132 9.22 -13.61 -2.17
CA LEU A 132 8.36 -14.14 -3.21
C LEU A 132 8.64 -13.37 -4.49
N ASN A 133 9.10 -14.07 -5.53
CA ASN A 133 9.62 -13.45 -6.74
C ASN A 133 10.75 -12.44 -6.39
N THR A 134 10.61 -11.16 -6.72
CA THR A 134 11.60 -10.11 -6.42
C THR A 134 11.33 -9.39 -5.09
N ILE A 135 10.30 -9.77 -4.33
CA ILE A 135 9.83 -9.03 -3.17
C ILE A 135 10.22 -9.73 -1.88
N GLY A 136 11.11 -9.10 -1.10
CA GLY A 136 11.45 -9.57 0.24
C GLY A 136 10.31 -9.37 1.23
N VAL A 137 10.17 -10.28 2.18
CA VAL A 137 9.14 -10.22 3.23
C VAL A 137 9.30 -8.99 4.12
N ASP A 138 10.53 -8.50 4.31
CA ASP A 138 10.79 -7.28 5.09
C ASP A 138 10.25 -6.02 4.40
N ASP A 139 10.30 -5.95 3.05
CA ASP A 139 9.64 -4.88 2.30
C ASP A 139 8.12 -5.00 2.44
N ALA A 140 7.57 -6.21 2.31
CA ALA A 140 6.14 -6.46 2.50
C ALA A 140 5.65 -6.05 3.90
N ARG A 141 6.43 -6.36 4.93
CA ARG A 141 6.17 -5.95 6.31
C ARG A 141 6.11 -4.43 6.48
N ALA A 142 6.88 -3.67 5.69
CA ALA A 142 6.88 -2.21 5.76
C ALA A 142 5.70 -1.55 5.03
N TRP A 143 4.97 -2.27 4.16
CA TRP A 143 3.90 -1.70 3.36
C TRP A 143 2.78 -1.02 4.16
N PRO A 144 2.25 -1.58 5.27
CA PRO A 144 1.19 -0.93 6.03
C PRO A 144 1.62 0.42 6.59
N ASN A 145 2.80 0.50 7.22
CA ASN A 145 3.33 1.77 7.73
C ASN A 145 3.57 2.78 6.60
N ARG A 146 4.19 2.36 5.47
CA ARG A 146 4.39 3.24 4.30
C ARG A 146 3.06 3.79 3.78
N ALA A 147 2.03 2.94 3.66
CA ALA A 147 0.71 3.38 3.26
C ALA A 147 0.12 4.40 4.25
N GLN A 148 0.39 4.27 5.55
CA GLN A 148 -0.12 5.17 6.59
C GLN A 148 0.40 6.59 6.38
N VAL A 149 1.71 6.70 6.20
CA VAL A 149 2.39 7.98 5.98
C VAL A 149 1.90 8.64 4.69
N LEU A 150 1.80 7.86 3.60
CA LEU A 150 1.35 8.36 2.30
C LEU A 150 -0.10 8.83 2.35
N VAL A 151 -1.00 8.04 2.95
CA VAL A 151 -2.41 8.42 3.17
C VAL A 151 -2.50 9.67 4.03
N GLY A 152 -1.72 9.77 5.12
CA GLY A 152 -1.70 10.96 5.98
C GLY A 152 -1.35 12.23 5.22
N ALA A 153 -0.32 12.19 4.37
CA ALA A 153 0.05 13.33 3.53
C ALA A 153 -1.07 13.74 2.55
N ILE A 154 -1.74 12.76 1.93
CA ILE A 154 -2.88 13.00 1.03
C ILE A 154 -4.04 13.63 1.80
N THR A 155 -4.42 13.06 2.94
CA THR A 155 -5.55 13.54 3.75
C THR A 155 -5.33 14.97 4.25
N SER A 156 -4.12 15.31 4.70
CA SER A 156 -3.81 16.67 5.13
C SER A 156 -3.98 17.69 4.01
N ALA A 157 -3.48 17.40 2.81
CA ALA A 157 -3.67 18.29 1.65
C ALA A 157 -5.13 18.36 1.20
N TRP A 158 -5.81 17.21 1.19
CA TRP A 158 -7.21 17.10 0.79
C TRP A 158 -8.12 18.01 1.62
N LYS A 159 -7.90 18.04 2.95
CA LYS A 159 -8.67 18.91 3.85
C LYS A 159 -8.47 20.39 3.53
N GLN A 160 -7.24 20.82 3.22
CA GLN A 160 -6.98 22.23 2.90
C GLN A 160 -7.61 22.68 1.57
N VAL A 161 -7.68 21.79 0.57
CA VAL A 161 -8.20 22.17 -0.75
C VAL A 161 -9.71 22.00 -0.89
N ASN A 162 -10.36 21.34 0.07
CA ASN A 162 -11.81 21.14 0.14
C ASN A 162 -12.44 21.74 1.42
N ALA A 163 -11.69 22.58 2.15
CA ALA A 163 -12.22 23.38 3.26
C ALA A 163 -13.15 24.49 2.76
#